data_AF-A0A1C4ZMK4-F1
#
_entry.id   AF-A0A1C4ZMK4-F1
#
_cell.length_a   1.000
_cell.length_b   1.000
_cell.length_c   1.000
_cell.angle_alpha   90.00
_cell.angle_beta   90.00
_cell.angle_gamma   90.00
#
_symmetry.space_group_name_H-M   'P 1'
#
loop_
_entity.id
_entity.type
_entity.pdbx_description
1 polymer ?
#
loop_
_entity_poly.entity_id
_entity_poly.type
_entity_poly.pdbx_seq_one_letter_code
_entity_poly.pdbx_strand_id
1 'polypeptide(L)'
;MDLNGDAEPLLIVGAVHPGSGALVRITADLSGYPAVPPAWRFTDSAGGSAAPFPQPGGSPVVPGSIFHPNRLICAPWNRLAYAEHGGPHPDWGALTNWKTAGAGYTKADTLADMLSQIHLHLTLSPGMS
;
A
#
# COMPACT_ATOMS: atom_id res chain seq x y z
N MET A 1 15.79 -2.63 23.48
CA MET A 1 16.39 -1.48 22.76
C MET A 1 17.68 -2.03 22.18
N ASP A 2 17.64 -2.42 20.91
CA ASP A 2 18.79 -3.05 20.26
C ASP A 2 19.80 -1.97 19.84
N LEU A 3 21.06 -2.18 20.20
CA LEU A 3 22.15 -1.19 20.08
C LEU A 3 22.86 -1.26 18.73
N ASN A 4 22.28 -1.95 17.73
CA ASN A 4 22.91 -2.22 16.44
C ASN A 4 22.41 -1.37 15.27
N GLY A 5 21.57 -0.36 15.47
CA GLY A 5 21.40 0.75 14.51
C GLY A 5 21.01 0.40 13.06
N ASP A 6 20.72 -0.86 12.75
CA ASP A 6 20.27 -1.27 11.44
C ASP A 6 18.85 -0.72 11.28
N ALA A 7 18.74 0.36 10.52
CA ALA A 7 17.44 0.87 10.11
C ALA A 7 16.66 -0.29 9.47
N GLU A 8 15.47 -0.58 10.01
CA GLU A 8 14.53 -1.53 9.40
C GLU A 8 14.48 -1.28 7.89
N PRO A 9 14.57 -2.31 7.03
CA PRO A 9 14.66 -2.13 5.59
C PRO A 9 13.44 -1.36 5.08
N LEU A 10 13.65 -0.08 4.81
CA LEU A 10 12.62 0.89 4.47
C LEU A 10 12.84 1.37 3.03
N LEU A 11 11.84 1.13 2.19
CA LEU A 11 11.78 1.77 0.87
C LEU A 11 11.00 3.08 0.99
N ILE A 12 11.52 4.14 0.37
CA ILE A 12 10.86 5.45 0.29
C ILE A 12 10.73 5.84 -1.18
N VAL A 13 9.51 6.16 -1.62
CA VAL A 13 9.19 6.59 -2.98
C VAL A 13 8.45 7.92 -2.92
N GLY A 14 8.89 8.88 -3.73
CA GLY A 14 8.14 10.11 -3.98
C GLY A 14 7.34 9.98 -5.28
N ALA A 15 6.11 10.49 -5.29
CA ALA A 15 5.31 10.60 -6.49
C ALA A 15 4.50 11.91 -6.49
N VAL A 16 3.94 12.25 -7.65
CA VAL A 16 3.00 13.35 -7.82
C VAL A 16 1.63 12.76 -8.12
N HIS A 17 0.60 13.12 -7.36
CA HIS A 17 -0.77 12.71 -7.61
C HIS A 17 -1.25 13.32 -8.94
N PRO A 18 -1.55 12.51 -9.99
CA PRO A 18 -1.78 13.03 -11.34
C PRO A 18 -2.96 13.99 -11.45
N GLY A 19 -4.05 13.75 -10.71
CA GLY A 19 -5.25 14.59 -10.77
C GLY A 19 -5.16 15.92 -10.00
N SER A 20 -4.27 16.02 -9.01
CA SER A 20 -4.24 17.16 -8.07
C SER A 20 -2.90 17.90 -8.05
N GLY A 21 -1.84 17.29 -8.60
CA GLY A 21 -0.47 17.80 -8.50
C GLY A 21 0.16 17.65 -7.11
N ALA A 22 -0.53 17.05 -6.13
CA ALA A 22 -0.02 16.91 -4.77
C ALA A 22 1.21 16.00 -4.72
N LEU A 23 2.26 16.40 -4.00
CA LEU A 23 3.36 15.51 -3.68
C LEU A 23 2.91 14.47 -2.67
N VAL A 24 3.18 13.21 -2.96
CA VAL A 24 2.91 12.09 -2.06
C VAL A 24 4.21 11.35 -1.78
N ARG A 25 4.38 10.95 -0.52
CA ARG A 25 5.47 10.07 -0.10
C ARG A 25 4.88 8.72 0.27
N ILE A 26 5.47 7.67 -0.27
CA ILE A 26 5.06 6.28 -0.06
C ILE A 26 6.22 5.58 0.59
N THR A 27 5.96 4.83 1.66
CA THR A 27 6.97 4.05 2.37
C THR A 27 6.56 2.59 2.42
N ALA A 28 7.53 1.69 2.35
CA ALA A 28 7.34 0.27 2.61
C ALA A 28 8.32 -0.23 3.65
N ASP A 29 7.81 -0.76 4.76
CA ASP A 29 8.58 -1.62 5.65
C ASP A 29 8.68 -3.01 5.02
N LEU A 30 9.92 -3.42 4.73
CA LEU A 30 10.27 -4.67 4.03
C LEU A 30 10.68 -5.80 4.98
N SER A 31 10.53 -5.63 6.30
CA SER A 31 10.97 -6.65 7.27
C SER A 31 10.21 -7.96 7.06
N GLY A 32 10.96 -9.03 6.78
CA GLY A 32 10.42 -10.36 6.44
C GLY A 32 9.96 -10.54 4.98
N TYR A 33 10.09 -9.53 4.12
CA TYR A 33 9.84 -9.70 2.69
C TYR A 33 10.93 -10.61 2.06
N PRO A 34 10.59 -11.57 1.18
CA PRO A 34 9.27 -11.80 0.57
C PRO A 34 8.39 -12.86 1.26
N ALA A 35 8.79 -13.39 2.42
CA ALA A 35 8.01 -14.40 3.14
C ALA A 35 6.65 -13.85 3.63
N VAL A 36 6.62 -12.57 4.01
CA VAL A 36 5.40 -11.80 4.28
C VAL A 36 5.34 -10.55 3.37
N PRO A 37 4.15 -10.01 3.06
CA PRO A 37 4.05 -8.83 2.21
C PRO A 37 4.63 -7.59 2.93
N PRO A 38 5.11 -6.57 2.20
CA PRO A 38 5.55 -5.33 2.81
C PRO A 38 4.42 -4.58 3.53
N ALA A 39 4.77 -3.61 4.37
CA ALA A 39 3.82 -2.68 4.98
C ALA A 39 3.87 -1.33 4.24
N TRP A 40 3.04 -1.19 3.20
CA TRP A 40 2.94 0.00 2.37
C TRP A 40 2.05 1.07 3.03
N ARG A 41 2.54 2.30 3.10
CA ARG A 41 1.82 3.46 3.65
C ARG A 41 2.10 4.73 2.84
N PHE A 42 1.13 5.64 2.83
CA PHE A 42 1.38 7.04 2.50
C PHE A 42 1.83 7.75 3.77
N THR A 43 2.92 8.51 3.68
CA THR A 43 3.51 9.22 4.82
C THR A 43 3.75 10.69 4.55
N ASP A 44 3.85 11.49 5.60
CA ASP A 44 4.31 12.87 5.52
C ASP A 44 5.86 12.95 5.47
N SER A 45 6.40 14.17 5.46
CA SER A 45 7.86 14.40 5.48
C SER A 45 8.53 13.91 6.77
N ALA A 46 7.78 13.80 7.88
CA ALA A 46 8.23 13.27 9.16
C ALA A 46 8.09 11.74 9.28
N GLY A 47 7.49 11.08 8.28
CA GLY A 47 7.24 9.63 8.30
C GLY A 47 5.96 9.22 9.04
N GLY A 48 5.15 10.18 9.48
CA GLY A 48 3.82 9.97 10.05
C GLY A 48 2.78 9.67 8.97
N SER A 49 1.54 9.35 9.36
CA SER A 49 0.45 9.12 8.40
C SER A 49 0.21 10.36 7.55
N ALA A 50 0.23 10.21 6.22
CA ALA A 50 -0.03 11.33 5.32
C ALA A 50 -1.49 11.79 5.42
N ALA A 51 -1.69 13.07 5.67
CA ALA A 51 -2.86 13.80 5.23
C ALA A 51 -2.40 14.84 4.19
N PRO A 52 -3.06 14.95 3.02
CA PRO A 52 -4.22 14.16 2.59
C PRO A 52 -3.81 12.80 1.95
N PHE A 53 -4.75 11.84 1.90
CA PHE A 53 -4.60 10.49 1.32
C PHE A 53 -5.37 10.39 -0.01
N PRO A 54 -4.92 9.60 -1.01
CA PRO A 54 -5.65 9.48 -2.28
C PRO A 54 -7.07 8.96 -2.09
N GLN A 55 -8.05 9.62 -2.71
CA GLN A 55 -9.44 9.20 -2.67
C GLN A 55 -9.63 7.91 -3.50
N PRO A 56 -10.56 7.02 -3.11
CA PRO A 56 -10.92 5.89 -3.94
C PRO A 56 -11.42 6.36 -5.32
N GLY A 57 -10.90 5.77 -6.37
CA GLY A 57 -11.31 6.00 -7.76
C GLY A 57 -11.22 4.71 -8.59
N GLY A 58 -11.71 4.74 -9.82
CA GLY A 58 -11.73 3.58 -10.71
C GLY A 58 -12.09 3.92 -12.14
N SER A 59 -12.09 2.92 -13.02
CA SER A 59 -12.48 3.03 -14.42
C SER A 59 -13.25 1.78 -14.88
N PRO A 60 -13.86 1.77 -16.08
CA PRO A 60 -14.45 0.55 -16.62
C PRO A 60 -13.46 -0.63 -16.75
N VAL A 61 -12.15 -0.36 -16.91
CA VAL A 61 -11.11 -1.38 -17.04
C VAL A 61 -10.58 -1.84 -15.67
N VAL A 62 -10.54 -0.94 -14.69
CA VAL A 62 -10.09 -1.19 -13.32
C VAL A 62 -11.23 -0.77 -12.38
N PRO A 63 -12.21 -1.67 -12.14
CA PRO A 63 -13.33 -1.34 -11.27
C PRO A 63 -12.87 -1.27 -9.81
N GLY A 64 -13.04 -0.10 -9.19
CA GLY A 64 -12.70 0.13 -7.78
C GLY A 64 -11.26 0.56 -7.52
N SER A 65 -10.92 0.66 -6.23
CA SER A 65 -9.65 1.20 -5.76
C SER A 65 -9.03 0.34 -4.68
N ILE A 66 -7.69 0.28 -4.64
CA ILE A 66 -6.96 -0.20 -3.45
C ILE A 66 -6.93 0.83 -2.33
N PHE A 67 -7.29 2.10 -2.58
CA PHE A 67 -7.29 3.16 -1.58
C PHE A 67 -8.63 3.18 -0.85
N HIS A 68 -8.61 2.99 0.47
CA HIS A 68 -9.81 3.04 1.31
C HIS A 68 -9.84 4.28 2.21
N PRO A 69 -11.04 4.77 2.60
CA PRO A 69 -11.20 5.96 3.44
C PRO A 69 -10.44 5.93 4.78
N ASN A 70 -10.13 4.73 5.29
CA ASN A 70 -9.32 4.55 6.50
C ASN A 70 -7.82 4.77 6.27
N ARG A 71 -7.43 5.40 5.15
CA ARG A 71 -6.03 5.74 4.78
C ARG A 71 -5.12 4.52 4.68
N LEU A 72 -5.68 3.46 4.12
CA LEU A 72 -5.04 2.16 3.97
C LEU A 72 -5.06 1.74 2.51
N ILE A 73 -3.97 1.10 2.07
CA ILE A 73 -3.91 0.37 0.82
C ILE A 73 -4.45 -1.04 1.09
N CYS A 74 -5.70 -1.30 0.73
CA CYS A 74 -6.36 -2.59 0.87
C CYS A 74 -5.99 -3.50 -0.30
N ALA A 75 -4.89 -4.22 -0.15
CA ALA A 75 -4.46 -5.23 -1.11
C ALA A 75 -3.76 -6.40 -0.41
N PRO A 76 -3.86 -7.64 -0.93
CA PRO A 76 -3.19 -8.80 -0.32
C PRO A 76 -1.66 -8.63 -0.21
N TRP A 77 -1.06 -7.86 -1.10
CA TRP A 77 0.37 -7.54 -1.07
C TRP A 77 0.74 -6.42 -0.09
N ASN A 78 -0.18 -5.97 0.77
CA ASN A 78 0.09 -5.06 1.88
C ASN A 78 -0.32 -5.69 3.23
N ARG A 79 0.66 -6.02 4.09
CA ARG A 79 0.39 -6.70 5.37
C ARG A 79 -0.58 -5.93 6.29
N LEU A 80 -0.62 -4.61 6.17
CA LEU A 80 -1.48 -3.74 6.98
C LEU A 80 -2.98 -3.92 6.70
N ALA A 81 -3.33 -4.57 5.59
CA ALA A 81 -4.72 -4.86 5.26
C ALA A 81 -5.27 -6.13 5.91
N TYR A 82 -4.40 -6.97 6.48
CA TYR A 82 -4.78 -8.19 7.17
C TYR A 82 -5.28 -7.88 8.59
N ALA A 83 -6.29 -8.63 9.04
CA ALA A 83 -6.86 -8.50 10.38
C ALA A 83 -5.82 -8.66 11.52
N GLU A 84 -4.79 -9.48 11.32
CA GLU A 84 -3.65 -9.64 12.25
C GLU A 84 -2.92 -8.32 12.52
N HIS A 85 -2.93 -7.38 11.56
CA HIS A 85 -2.35 -6.05 11.68
C HIS A 85 -3.40 -4.95 11.91
N GLY A 86 -4.63 -5.31 12.31
CA GLY A 86 -5.74 -4.38 12.50
C GLY A 86 -6.40 -3.91 11.19
N GLY A 87 -6.09 -4.54 10.06
CA GLY A 87 -6.72 -4.29 8.78
C GLY A 87 -8.10 -4.93 8.65
N PRO A 88 -8.88 -4.58 7.61
CA PRO A 88 -10.28 -4.99 7.49
C PRO A 88 -10.48 -6.42 6.94
N HIS A 89 -9.42 -7.11 6.49
CA HIS A 89 -9.55 -8.39 5.79
C HIS A 89 -9.11 -9.59 6.64
N PRO A 90 -10.06 -10.38 7.17
CA PRO A 90 -9.80 -11.68 7.78
C PRO A 90 -9.86 -12.84 6.77
N ASP A 91 -10.31 -12.59 5.53
CA ASP A 91 -10.70 -13.60 4.54
C ASP A 91 -9.59 -13.99 3.55
N TRP A 92 -8.41 -13.38 3.64
CA TRP A 92 -7.29 -13.64 2.71
C TRP A 92 -6.36 -14.78 3.13
N GLY A 93 -6.69 -15.47 4.22
CA GLY A 93 -5.84 -16.50 4.82
C GLY A 93 -4.61 -15.92 5.53
N ALA A 94 -3.57 -16.73 5.68
CA ALA A 94 -2.34 -16.34 6.36
C ALA A 94 -1.50 -15.35 5.53
N LEU A 95 -0.77 -14.46 6.20
CA LEU A 95 0.16 -13.51 5.56
C LEU A 95 1.17 -14.21 4.64
N THR A 96 1.61 -15.43 4.96
CA THR A 96 2.55 -16.19 4.13
C THR A 96 1.98 -16.62 2.77
N ASN A 97 0.65 -16.56 2.61
CA ASN A 97 -0.06 -16.96 1.39
C ASN A 97 -0.48 -15.74 0.56
N TRP A 98 0.10 -14.57 0.81
CA TRP A 98 -0.29 -13.29 0.21
C TRP A 98 -0.27 -13.27 -1.33
N LYS A 99 0.64 -14.05 -1.95
CA LYS A 99 0.73 -14.21 -3.42
C LYS A 99 -0.38 -15.07 -4.02
N THR A 100 -1.04 -15.87 -3.20
CA THR A 100 -2.09 -16.82 -3.61
C THR A 100 -3.49 -16.39 -3.15
N ALA A 101 -3.66 -15.13 -2.75
CA ALA A 101 -4.97 -14.59 -2.42
C ALA A 101 -5.99 -14.81 -3.56
N GLY A 102 -7.26 -14.96 -3.18
CA GLY A 102 -8.35 -15.38 -4.07
C GLY A 102 -8.57 -14.46 -5.29
N ALA A 103 -9.36 -14.96 -6.25
CA ALA A 103 -9.78 -14.16 -7.39
C ALA A 103 -10.60 -12.93 -6.94
N GLY A 104 -10.49 -11.82 -7.69
CA GLY A 104 -11.19 -10.56 -7.39
C GLY A 104 -10.34 -9.53 -6.62
N TYR A 105 -9.13 -9.89 -6.21
CA TYR A 105 -8.17 -8.97 -5.57
C TYR A 105 -7.01 -8.60 -6.51
N THR A 106 -6.36 -7.46 -6.25
CA THR A 106 -5.17 -7.07 -7.02
C THR A 106 -4.01 -8.03 -6.74
N LYS A 107 -3.21 -8.31 -7.77
CA LYS A 107 -2.02 -9.15 -7.69
C LYS A 107 -0.77 -8.35 -8.01
N ALA A 108 0.27 -8.51 -7.19
CA ALA A 108 1.55 -7.87 -7.37
C ALA A 108 2.62 -8.58 -6.54
N ASP A 109 3.38 -9.49 -7.14
CA ASP A 109 4.25 -10.43 -6.41
C ASP A 109 5.66 -9.89 -6.15
N THR A 110 6.00 -8.75 -6.76
CA THR A 110 7.28 -8.06 -6.64
C THR A 110 7.08 -6.59 -6.21
N LEU A 111 8.12 -5.97 -5.64
CA LEU A 111 8.09 -4.54 -5.30
C LEU A 111 7.76 -3.64 -6.51
N ALA A 112 8.24 -4.03 -7.70
CA ALA A 112 7.96 -3.30 -8.94
C ALA A 112 6.49 -3.42 -9.35
N ASP A 113 5.89 -4.60 -9.22
CA ASP A 113 4.45 -4.79 -9.48
C ASP A 113 3.61 -4.00 -8.48
N MET A 114 4.01 -3.99 -7.20
CA MET A 114 3.30 -3.26 -6.14
C MET A 114 3.31 -1.76 -6.41
N LEU A 115 4.47 -1.20 -6.77
CA LEU A 115 4.58 0.20 -7.17
C LEU A 115 3.77 0.51 -8.43
N SER A 116 3.75 -0.40 -9.41
CA SER A 116 2.94 -0.24 -10.62
C SER A 116 1.45 -0.21 -10.30
N GLN A 117 0.97 -1.06 -9.39
CA GLN A 117 -0.41 -1.03 -8.89
C GLN A 117 -0.71 0.27 -8.13
N ILE A 118 0.16 0.70 -7.24
CA ILE A 118 -0.01 1.97 -6.51
C ILE A 118 -0.08 3.13 -7.49
N HIS A 119 0.81 3.17 -8.48
CA HIS A 119 0.80 4.22 -9.51
C HIS A 119 -0.47 4.19 -10.35
N LEU A 120 -0.92 3.02 -10.81
CA LEU A 120 -2.18 2.87 -11.53
C LEU A 120 -3.36 3.39 -10.71
N HIS A 121 -3.46 3.03 -9.44
CA HIS A 121 -4.57 3.52 -8.62
C HIS A 121 -4.45 5.01 -8.27
N LEU A 122 -3.22 5.56 -8.21
CA LEU A 122 -3.00 7.01 -8.09
C LEU A 122 -3.50 7.76 -9.32
N THR A 123 -3.32 7.24 -10.55
CA THR A 123 -3.82 7.90 -11.77
C THR A 123 -5.35 7.87 -11.85
N LEU A 124 -5.97 6.85 -11.26
CA LEU A 124 -7.43 6.69 -11.21
C LEU A 124 -8.08 7.44 -10.04
N SER A 125 -7.30 7.91 -9.07
CA SER A 125 -7.80 8.65 -7.93
C SER A 125 -8.21 10.08 -8.34
N PRO A 126 -9.43 10.54 -7.99
CA PRO A 126 -9.92 11.86 -8.42
C PRO A 126 -9.29 13.02 -7.63
N GLY A 127 -8.64 12.75 -6.50
CA GLY A 127 -8.16 13.78 -5.60
C GLY A 127 -7.63 13.22 -4.29
N MET A 128 -7.37 14.11 -3.34
CA MET A 128 -6.82 13.79 -2.03
C MET A 128 -7.81 14.20 -0.94
N SER A 129 -7.90 13.45 0.17
CA SER A 129 -8.77 13.72 1.33
C SER A 129 -8.07 13.58 2.68
#